data_AF-A0A3M3ZE64-F1
#
_entry.id   AF-A0A3M3ZE64-F1
#
_cell.length_a   1.000
_cell.length_b   1.000
_cell.length_c   1.000
_cell.angle_alpha   90.00
_cell.angle_beta   90.00
_cell.angle_gamma   90.00
#
_symmetry.space_group_name_H-M   'P 1'
#
loop_
_entity.id
_entity.type
_entity.pdbx_description
1 polymer ?
#
loop_
_entity_poly.entity_id
_entity_poly.type
_entity_poly.pdbx_seq_one_letter_code
_entity_poly.pdbx_strand_id
1 'polypeptide(L)'
;MRFYPANLDALLVELSNLDETLALFESLQQQSIAGVEEIVPAARTLLVHFRPSAISFDALAAQIAARDIRGTAREPGKLIEIPVHYNGEDLVDVARELDISVEEVIKRHTGSDYNVAFCGFAPGFAYLSGGAGFVVPRRSTPRTRIPAGAVALAGGFSGIYPQASPGGWQIIGVTETRMWDLQRHEPALLQPGYRVRFVDAGPLPATRVSVAAPARQQASTLTDDYLDIIAPGLQTLFQDLGRPGQAGQGVSASGALDRGALRAANRAVGNDPGTACLEILMGGLTFTCQGQTVVAMTGAQVPVEVMTADGQRLRPPLYAPFSLQTGDQVSVGSPTAGLRSYLAVRGGFVQAPVLGSLSTDTLAQVGPPALAAGDRLGFKHRTGGPAVSTVEQPAFDMPRSDQVITLDVVMGPRSDWFTAEAQQLLAQQTWLVTPQSNRIGI
;
A
#
# COMPACT_ATOMS: atom_id res chain seq x y z
N MET A 1 12.94 7.37 25.03
CA MET A 1 12.21 6.51 24.09
C MET A 1 11.14 5.74 24.84
N ARG A 2 9.94 5.58 24.26
CA ARG A 2 8.89 4.68 24.75
C ARG A 2 8.59 3.65 23.67
N PHE A 3 8.26 2.42 24.05
CA PHE A 3 8.01 1.32 23.13
C PHE A 3 6.59 0.81 23.31
N TYR A 4 5.85 0.71 22.23
CA TYR A 4 4.47 0.25 22.23
C TYR A 4 4.30 -0.90 21.23
N PRO A 5 3.53 -1.95 21.55
CA PRO A 5 3.14 -2.93 20.54
C PRO A 5 2.25 -2.26 19.49
N ALA A 6 2.48 -2.54 18.21
CA ALA A 6 1.59 -2.13 17.12
C ALA A 6 0.92 -3.35 16.47
N ASN A 7 1.61 -4.49 16.45
CA ASN A 7 1.11 -5.80 16.05
C ASN A 7 2.01 -6.90 16.67
N LEU A 8 1.72 -8.18 16.40
CA LEU A 8 2.58 -9.30 16.80
C LEU A 8 4.00 -9.21 16.19
N ASP A 9 4.13 -8.54 15.04
CA ASP A 9 5.35 -8.40 14.23
C ASP A 9 5.75 -6.93 14.04
N ALA A 10 5.19 -6.01 14.83
CA ALA A 10 5.47 -4.59 14.72
C ALA A 10 5.46 -3.89 16.08
N LEU A 11 6.43 -3.01 16.30
CA LEU A 11 6.47 -2.12 17.46
C LEU A 11 6.60 -0.66 17.04
N LEU A 12 6.04 0.24 17.84
CA LEU A 12 6.14 1.68 17.67
C LEU A 12 7.09 2.24 18.73
N VAL A 13 8.17 2.87 18.28
CA VAL A 13 9.08 3.65 19.13
C VAL A 13 8.59 5.10 19.12
N GLU A 14 8.33 5.67 20.28
CA GLU A 14 8.02 7.10 20.45
C GLU A 14 9.23 7.84 21.03
N LEU A 15 9.55 8.96 20.39
CA LEU A 15 10.69 9.84 20.70
C LEU A 15 10.21 11.25 21.07
N SER A 16 11.11 12.06 21.61
CA SER A 16 10.76 13.39 22.13
C SER A 16 10.42 14.38 21.03
N ASN A 17 11.09 14.27 19.87
CA ASN A 17 10.98 15.20 18.76
C ASN A 17 11.42 14.55 17.42
N LEU A 18 11.29 15.32 16.34
CA LEU A 18 11.65 14.88 15.00
C LEU A 18 13.16 14.63 14.85
N ASP A 19 14.01 15.41 15.51
CA ASP A 19 15.45 15.25 15.36
C ASP A 19 15.96 13.94 15.94
N GLU A 20 15.47 13.58 17.13
CA GLU A 20 15.72 12.26 17.72
C GLU A 20 15.17 11.12 16.82
N THR A 21 13.99 11.31 16.22
CA THR A 21 13.37 10.31 15.34
C THR A 21 14.22 10.03 14.11
N LEU A 22 14.70 11.09 13.46
CA LEU A 22 15.59 10.99 12.31
C LEU A 22 16.95 10.41 12.68
N ALA A 23 17.52 10.80 13.81
CA ALA A 23 18.80 10.27 14.29
C ALA A 23 18.72 8.75 14.58
N LEU A 24 17.62 8.30 15.20
CA LEU A 24 17.40 6.88 15.43
C LEU A 24 17.19 6.12 14.11
N PHE A 25 16.40 6.68 13.18
CA PHE A 25 16.16 6.08 11.88
C PHE A 25 17.48 5.86 11.13
N GLU A 26 18.33 6.87 11.07
CA GLU A 26 19.64 6.82 10.44
C GLU A 26 20.56 5.78 11.11
N SER A 27 20.63 5.76 12.44
CA SER A 27 21.42 4.78 13.19
C SER A 27 21.02 3.33 12.84
N LEU A 28 19.72 3.07 12.71
CA LEU A 28 19.20 1.76 12.35
C LEU A 28 19.41 1.41 10.88
N GLN A 29 19.46 2.40 9.99
CA GLN A 29 19.81 2.21 8.57
C GLN A 29 21.30 1.88 8.40
N GLN A 30 22.17 2.60 9.10
CA GLN A 30 23.63 2.38 9.05
C GLN A 30 24.04 1.04 9.67
N GLN A 31 23.34 0.61 10.72
CA GLN A 31 23.61 -0.62 11.44
C GLN A 31 22.30 -1.36 11.73
N SER A 32 21.84 -2.16 10.77
CA SER A 32 20.61 -2.94 10.88
C SER A 32 20.65 -3.92 12.05
N ILE A 33 19.53 -4.08 12.74
CA ILE A 33 19.33 -5.15 13.73
C ILE A 33 18.83 -6.39 13.00
N ALA A 34 19.47 -7.55 13.24
CA ALA A 34 19.04 -8.80 12.65
C ALA A 34 17.58 -9.13 13.05
N GLY A 35 16.74 -9.43 12.07
CA GLY A 35 15.33 -9.72 12.27
C GLY A 35 14.39 -8.53 12.04
N VAL A 36 14.90 -7.29 11.95
CA VAL A 36 14.12 -6.14 11.48
C VAL A 36 13.93 -6.24 9.96
N GLU A 37 12.71 -6.02 9.50
CA GLU A 37 12.33 -6.12 8.07
C GLU A 37 12.08 -4.75 7.43
N GLU A 38 11.43 -3.84 8.16
CA GLU A 38 11.09 -2.51 7.65
C GLU A 38 11.03 -1.50 8.80
N ILE A 39 11.46 -0.27 8.54
CA ILE A 39 11.40 0.85 9.48
C ILE A 39 10.73 2.03 8.79
N VAL A 40 9.66 2.54 9.38
CA VAL A 40 8.87 3.65 8.83
C VAL A 40 8.93 4.85 9.78
N PRO A 41 9.63 5.94 9.40
CA PRO A 41 9.67 7.15 10.21
C PRO A 41 8.41 8.00 10.08
N ALA A 42 8.08 8.70 11.15
CA ALA A 42 7.07 9.74 11.19
C ALA A 42 7.55 10.91 12.07
N ALA A 43 6.65 11.82 12.46
CA ALA A 43 7.05 13.06 13.14
C ALA A 43 7.77 12.85 14.49
N ARG A 44 7.28 11.94 15.33
CA ARG A 44 7.86 11.63 16.65
C ARG A 44 7.94 10.13 16.93
N THR A 45 7.76 9.31 15.89
CA THR A 45 7.65 7.87 16.03
C THR A 45 8.37 7.14 14.92
N LEU A 46 8.94 5.98 15.23
CA LEU A 46 9.38 4.99 14.25
C LEU A 46 8.54 3.72 14.41
N LEU A 47 7.85 3.30 13.36
CA LEU A 47 7.27 1.96 13.30
C LEU A 47 8.36 1.00 12.82
N VAL A 48 8.57 -0.10 13.55
CA VAL A 48 9.57 -1.12 13.25
C VAL A 48 8.87 -2.45 13.08
N HIS A 49 8.87 -2.97 11.85
CA HIS A 49 8.44 -4.33 11.54
C HIS A 49 9.60 -5.30 11.74
N PHE A 50 9.34 -6.44 12.37
CA PHE A 50 10.35 -7.44 12.70
C PHE A 50 9.76 -8.84 12.63
N ARG A 51 10.63 -9.84 12.43
CA ARG A 51 10.24 -11.26 12.49
C ARG A 51 10.26 -11.77 13.91
N PRO A 52 9.10 -12.14 14.51
CA PRO A 52 9.06 -12.65 15.88
C PRO A 52 9.83 -13.97 16.05
N SER A 53 9.98 -14.75 14.97
CA SER A 53 10.80 -15.98 14.97
C SER A 53 12.31 -15.73 15.01
N ALA A 54 12.76 -14.49 14.78
CA ALA A 54 14.17 -14.11 14.73
C ALA A 54 14.58 -13.25 15.95
N ILE A 55 13.69 -12.36 16.40
CA ILE A 55 13.94 -11.48 17.55
C ILE A 55 12.63 -11.22 18.30
N SER A 56 12.67 -11.23 19.63
CA SER A 56 11.51 -10.89 20.46
C SER A 56 11.32 -9.37 20.56
N PHE A 57 10.10 -8.95 20.90
CA PHE A 57 9.78 -7.54 21.17
C PHE A 57 10.75 -6.92 22.18
N ASP A 58 10.95 -7.56 23.33
CA ASP A 58 11.79 -7.04 24.41
C ASP A 58 13.26 -6.93 24.00
N ALA A 59 13.77 -7.94 23.28
CA ALA A 59 15.14 -7.92 22.79
C ALA A 59 15.37 -6.81 21.75
N LEU A 60 14.40 -6.61 20.85
CA LEU A 60 14.45 -5.54 19.87
C LEU A 60 14.37 -4.16 20.55
N ALA A 61 13.43 -3.96 21.47
CA ALA A 61 13.28 -2.73 22.23
C ALA A 61 14.56 -2.38 23.01
N ALA A 62 15.19 -3.37 23.66
CA ALA A 62 16.45 -3.18 24.38
C ALA A 62 17.61 -2.76 23.45
N GLN A 63 17.72 -3.39 22.27
CA GLN A 63 18.76 -3.03 21.29
C GLN A 63 18.54 -1.64 20.68
N ILE A 64 17.28 -1.25 20.44
CA ILE A 64 16.94 0.10 19.97
C ILE A 64 17.24 1.14 21.06
N ALA A 65 16.87 0.85 22.31
CA ALA A 65 17.10 1.76 23.44
C ALA A 65 18.59 2.01 23.72
N ALA A 66 19.46 1.08 23.34
CA ALA A 66 20.92 1.19 23.48
C ALA A 66 21.59 2.05 22.39
N ARG A 67 20.85 2.53 21.38
CA ARG A 67 21.40 3.39 20.32
C ARG A 67 21.75 4.77 20.86
N ASP A 68 22.95 5.25 20.53
CA ASP A 68 23.29 6.64 20.76
C ASP A 68 22.70 7.50 19.64
N ILE A 69 21.78 8.39 20.02
CA ILE A 69 21.07 9.31 19.12
C ILE A 69 21.40 10.77 19.44
N ARG A 70 22.41 11.02 20.30
CA ARG A 70 22.84 12.37 20.66
C ARG A 70 23.85 12.88 19.65
N GLY A 71 23.51 13.96 18.94
CA GLY A 71 24.53 14.82 18.32
C GLY A 71 25.16 14.32 17.01
N THR A 72 24.48 13.51 16.20
CA THR A 72 24.91 13.31 14.81
C THR A 72 24.57 14.55 13.97
N ALA A 73 25.60 15.36 13.69
CA ALA A 73 25.51 16.36 12.63
C ALA A 73 25.26 15.62 11.32
N ARG A 74 24.08 15.83 10.73
CA ARG A 74 23.66 15.17 9.49
C ARG A 74 24.59 15.57 8.35
N GLU A 75 25.07 14.61 7.58
CA GLU A 75 25.52 14.95 6.23
C GLU A 75 24.30 15.39 5.41
N PRO A 76 24.34 16.57 4.79
CA PRO A 76 23.20 17.08 4.07
C PRO A 76 22.91 16.18 2.86
N GLY A 77 21.74 15.54 2.86
CA GLY A 77 21.27 14.77 1.72
C GLY A 77 21.08 15.62 0.45
N LYS A 78 20.79 14.93 -0.65
CA LYS A 78 20.55 15.50 -1.98
C LYS A 78 19.58 16.69 -1.90
N LEU A 79 19.97 17.83 -2.47
CA LEU A 79 19.11 19.01 -2.58
C LEU A 79 18.31 18.96 -3.88
N ILE A 80 16.99 19.09 -3.78
CA ILE A 80 16.04 19.12 -4.90
C ILE A 80 15.41 20.51 -4.96
N GLU A 81 15.50 21.16 -6.12
CA GLU A 81 14.81 22.42 -6.37
C GLU A 81 13.41 22.16 -6.94
N ILE A 82 12.38 22.78 -6.36
CA ILE A 82 11.00 22.65 -6.80
C ILE A 82 10.47 24.03 -7.23
N PRO A 83 10.20 24.25 -8.53
CA PRO A 83 9.57 25.47 -9.01
C PRO A 83 8.11 25.53 -8.54
N VAL A 84 7.70 26.65 -7.96
CA VAL A 84 6.33 26.87 -7.45
C VAL A 84 5.78 28.16 -8.02
N HIS A 85 4.56 28.08 -8.55
CA HIS A 85 3.75 29.24 -8.84
C HIS A 85 2.91 29.56 -7.60
N TYR A 86 3.16 30.70 -6.96
CA TYR A 86 2.48 31.10 -5.72
C TYR A 86 1.12 31.75 -5.98
N ASN A 87 0.17 30.92 -6.40
CA ASN A 87 -1.20 31.29 -6.73
C ASN A 87 -2.23 30.54 -5.88
N GLY A 88 -1.80 29.92 -4.77
CA GLY A 88 -2.65 29.08 -3.94
C GLY A 88 -3.81 29.87 -3.36
N GLU A 89 -4.99 29.25 -3.33
CA GLU A 89 -6.22 29.91 -2.85
C GLU A 89 -6.16 30.31 -1.37
N ASP A 90 -5.32 29.65 -0.56
CA ASP A 90 -5.15 29.96 0.86
C ASP A 90 -3.96 30.89 1.13
N LEU A 91 -3.19 31.32 0.11
CA LEU A 91 -1.96 32.09 0.31
C LEU A 91 -2.18 33.40 1.08
N VAL A 92 -3.28 34.11 0.78
CA VAL A 92 -3.64 35.36 1.48
C VAL A 92 -4.07 35.09 2.92
N ASP A 93 -4.80 33.99 3.15
CA ASP A 93 -5.25 33.62 4.50
C ASP A 93 -4.08 33.15 5.36
N VAL A 94 -3.13 32.42 4.78
CA VAL A 94 -1.86 32.04 5.42
C VAL A 94 -1.06 33.28 5.82
N ALA A 95 -0.95 34.27 4.93
CA ALA A 95 -0.25 35.52 5.24
C ALA A 95 -0.91 36.24 6.43
N ARG A 96 -2.24 36.29 6.47
CA ARG A 96 -3.01 36.86 7.58
C ARG A 96 -2.80 36.10 8.89
N GLU A 97 -2.84 34.77 8.85
CA GLU A 97 -2.65 33.91 10.02
C GLU A 97 -1.24 34.07 10.62
N LEU A 98 -0.24 34.31 9.78
CA LEU A 98 1.16 34.52 10.16
C LEU A 98 1.50 35.98 10.50
N ASP A 99 0.55 36.91 10.35
CA ASP A 99 0.74 38.35 10.51
C ASP A 99 1.90 38.93 9.67
N ILE A 100 1.98 38.51 8.41
CA ILE A 100 2.99 38.98 7.44
C ILE A 100 2.34 39.21 6.06
N SER A 101 3.06 39.88 5.16
CA SER A 101 2.57 40.07 3.80
C SER A 101 2.71 38.80 2.96
N VAL A 102 1.97 38.71 1.85
CA VAL A 102 2.09 37.61 0.89
C VAL A 102 3.52 37.52 0.33
N GLU A 103 4.13 38.66 0.01
CA GLU A 103 5.52 38.70 -0.48
C GLU A 103 6.49 38.12 0.54
N GLU A 104 6.27 38.39 1.84
CA GLU A 104 7.11 37.85 2.90
C GLU A 104 6.87 36.34 3.11
N VAL A 105 5.65 35.84 2.93
CA VAL A 105 5.38 34.37 2.91
C VAL A 105 6.19 33.72 1.80
N ILE A 106 6.10 34.25 0.58
CA ILE A 106 6.82 33.72 -0.60
C ILE A 106 8.32 33.75 -0.35
N LYS A 107 8.86 34.92 0.03
CA LYS A 107 10.29 35.12 0.29
C LYS A 107 10.83 34.15 1.34
N ARG A 108 10.12 33.93 2.44
CA ARG A 108 10.54 32.96 3.47
C ARG A 108 10.43 31.53 2.98
N HIS A 109 9.37 31.17 2.24
CA HIS A 109 9.20 29.83 1.70
C HIS A 109 10.27 29.47 0.65
N THR A 110 10.71 30.42 -0.17
CA THR A 110 11.80 30.21 -1.14
C THR A 110 13.20 30.38 -0.54
N GLY A 111 13.32 31.11 0.57
CA GLY A 111 14.59 31.53 1.16
C GLY A 111 15.28 30.48 2.06
N SER A 112 14.63 29.34 2.31
CA SER A 112 15.12 28.33 3.24
C SER A 112 15.11 26.93 2.63
N ASP A 113 16.10 26.11 3.01
CA ASP A 113 16.08 24.68 2.72
C ASP A 113 15.17 23.96 3.71
N TYR A 114 14.30 23.11 3.18
CA TYR A 114 13.47 22.20 3.94
C TYR A 114 14.11 20.82 3.99
N ASN A 115 13.91 20.10 5.09
CA ASN A 115 14.30 18.70 5.18
C ASN A 115 13.09 17.80 4.90
N VAL A 116 13.29 16.75 4.09
CA VAL A 116 12.29 15.69 3.94
C VAL A 116 12.31 14.84 5.20
N ALA A 117 11.36 15.09 6.10
CA ALA A 117 11.28 14.45 7.41
C ALA A 117 10.85 12.98 7.27
N PHE A 118 9.76 12.74 6.55
CA PHE A 118 9.25 11.40 6.26
C PHE A 118 8.30 11.47 5.08
N CYS A 119 8.05 10.32 4.44
CA CYS A 119 7.02 10.20 3.41
C CYS A 119 5.91 9.26 3.91
N GLY A 120 4.71 9.44 3.37
CA GLY A 120 3.52 8.72 3.82
C GLY A 120 2.26 9.41 3.33
N PHE A 121 1.09 9.05 3.85
CA PHE A 121 -0.24 9.51 3.39
C PHE A 121 -0.63 9.03 1.97
N ALA A 122 0.25 9.19 0.99
CA ALA A 122 0.10 8.67 -0.37
C ALA A 122 1.49 8.46 -0.99
N PRO A 123 1.61 7.65 -2.07
CA PRO A 123 2.89 7.47 -2.77
C PRO A 123 3.50 8.80 -3.21
N GLY A 124 4.73 9.07 -2.77
CA GLY A 124 5.47 10.29 -3.10
C GLY A 124 5.04 11.55 -2.36
N PHE A 125 4.12 11.47 -1.39
CA PHE A 125 3.83 12.61 -0.52
C PHE A 125 4.88 12.69 0.59
N ALA A 126 5.56 13.83 0.67
CA ALA A 126 6.64 14.09 1.62
C ALA A 126 6.25 15.20 2.59
N TYR A 127 6.54 14.98 3.87
CA TYR A 127 6.41 15.98 4.93
C TYR A 127 7.72 16.72 5.07
N LEU A 128 7.71 18.02 4.75
CA LEU A 128 8.88 18.87 4.75
C LEU A 128 8.93 19.70 6.03
N SER A 129 9.98 19.57 6.81
CA SER A 129 10.16 20.27 8.09
C SER A 129 11.29 21.32 8.01
N GLY A 130 11.33 22.19 9.03
CA GLY A 130 12.29 23.29 9.09
C GLY A 130 11.91 24.40 8.11
N GLY A 131 12.82 24.76 7.21
CA GLY A 131 12.58 25.78 6.19
C GLY A 131 12.24 27.15 6.78
N ALA A 132 11.11 27.71 6.38
CA ALA A 132 10.63 29.02 6.82
C ALA A 132 10.17 29.08 8.29
N GLY A 133 10.05 27.94 8.99
CA GLY A 133 9.58 27.87 10.37
C GLY A 133 8.09 28.22 10.55
N PHE A 134 7.29 28.10 9.48
CA PHE A 134 5.85 28.37 9.53
C PHE A 134 5.12 27.36 10.42
N VAL A 135 4.21 27.85 11.25
CA VAL A 135 3.25 27.04 12.00
C VAL A 135 1.85 27.54 11.66
N VAL A 136 1.12 26.80 10.81
CA VAL A 136 -0.21 27.21 10.32
C VAL A 136 -1.20 26.07 10.57
N PRO A 137 -2.39 26.32 11.16
CA PRO A 137 -3.36 25.26 11.39
C PRO A 137 -3.90 24.68 10.08
N ARG A 138 -4.36 23.43 10.14
CA ARG A 138 -5.20 22.85 9.08
C ARG A 138 -6.53 23.60 9.03
N ARG A 139 -7.18 23.58 7.87
CA ARG A 139 -8.58 23.99 7.74
C ARG A 139 -9.47 23.15 8.66
N SER A 140 -10.46 23.79 9.25
CA SER A 140 -11.47 23.14 10.10
C SER A 140 -12.33 22.13 9.32
N THR A 141 -12.60 22.41 8.04
CA THR A 141 -13.26 21.48 7.13
C THR A 141 -12.30 21.12 5.99
N PRO A 142 -11.95 19.83 5.82
CA PRO A 142 -11.07 19.40 4.74
C PRO A 142 -11.78 19.52 3.38
N ARG A 143 -11.01 19.80 2.33
CA ARG A 143 -11.46 19.72 0.95
C ARG A 143 -11.70 18.27 0.57
N THR A 144 -12.74 18.04 -0.22
CA THR A 144 -13.00 16.74 -0.84
C THR A 144 -11.97 16.40 -1.91
N ARG A 145 -11.32 17.41 -2.49
CA ARG A 145 -10.30 17.24 -3.53
C ARG A 145 -9.30 18.41 -3.55
N ILE A 146 -8.03 18.08 -3.38
CA ILE A 146 -6.86 18.93 -3.63
C ILE A 146 -6.20 18.42 -4.92
N PRO A 147 -5.82 19.28 -5.88
CA PRO A 147 -5.19 18.83 -7.12
C PRO A 147 -3.76 18.33 -6.89
N ALA A 148 -3.30 17.44 -7.78
CA ALA A 148 -1.90 17.05 -7.85
C ALA A 148 -1.01 18.26 -8.15
N GLY A 149 0.18 18.30 -7.54
CA GLY A 149 1.12 19.43 -7.62
C GLY A 149 0.81 20.56 -6.64
N ALA A 150 -0.28 20.52 -5.88
CA ALA A 150 -0.56 21.55 -4.87
C ALA A 150 0.54 21.57 -3.79
N VAL A 151 1.11 22.75 -3.56
CA VAL A 151 2.07 23.01 -2.49
C VAL A 151 1.31 23.62 -1.32
N ALA A 152 1.43 23.01 -0.14
CA ALA A 152 0.58 23.36 1.00
C ALA A 152 1.32 23.34 2.34
N LEU A 153 0.76 24.04 3.32
CA LEU A 153 1.26 24.15 4.69
C LEU A 153 0.24 23.58 5.70
N ALA A 154 0.73 22.89 6.72
CA ALA A 154 -0.06 22.54 7.90
C ALA A 154 0.83 22.14 9.10
N GLY A 155 0.45 22.61 10.29
CA GLY A 155 1.31 22.55 11.46
C GLY A 155 2.67 23.17 11.12
N GLY A 156 3.75 22.52 11.54
CA GLY A 156 5.13 22.89 11.23
C GLY A 156 5.67 22.31 9.91
N PHE A 157 4.80 21.93 8.96
CA PHE A 157 5.20 21.24 7.74
C PHE A 157 4.77 21.97 6.46
N SER A 158 5.62 21.87 5.43
CA SER A 158 5.26 22.05 4.03
C SER A 158 5.13 20.69 3.34
N GLY A 159 4.41 20.60 2.22
CA GLY A 159 4.20 19.36 1.50
C GLY A 159 3.69 19.60 0.09
N ILE A 160 3.92 18.62 -0.80
CA ILE A 160 3.42 18.63 -2.17
C ILE A 160 2.51 17.42 -2.38
N TYR A 161 1.29 17.66 -2.85
CA TYR A 161 0.34 16.60 -3.17
C TYR A 161 0.76 15.87 -4.46
N PRO A 162 1.13 14.58 -4.43
CA PRO A 162 1.59 13.85 -5.62
C PRO A 162 0.45 13.50 -6.56
N GLN A 163 -0.76 13.36 -6.03
CA GLN A 163 -1.98 12.99 -6.72
C GLN A 163 -3.17 13.75 -6.13
N ALA A 164 -4.31 13.73 -6.82
CA ALA A 164 -5.51 14.37 -6.31
C ALA A 164 -6.10 13.58 -5.13
N SER A 165 -6.24 14.21 -3.97
CA SER A 165 -6.76 13.57 -2.75
C SER A 165 -7.57 14.56 -1.90
N PRO A 166 -8.46 14.11 -1.01
CA PRO A 166 -9.00 15.00 0.01
C PRO A 166 -7.89 15.50 0.95
N GLY A 167 -8.09 16.65 1.59
CA GLY A 167 -7.11 17.20 2.53
C GLY A 167 -7.49 18.57 3.11
N GLY A 168 -6.94 18.89 4.27
CA GLY A 168 -7.18 20.15 4.99
C GLY A 168 -5.97 21.07 5.09
N TRP A 169 -4.92 20.86 4.29
CA TRP A 169 -3.75 21.73 4.31
C TRP A 169 -4.03 23.03 3.55
N GLN A 170 -3.36 24.10 3.96
CA GLN A 170 -3.50 25.43 3.36
C GLN A 170 -2.65 25.51 2.09
N ILE A 171 -3.29 25.65 0.93
CA ILE A 171 -2.65 25.64 -0.39
C ILE A 171 -2.06 27.02 -0.68
N ILE A 172 -0.74 27.10 -0.84
CA ILE A 172 0.01 28.34 -1.09
C ILE A 172 0.49 28.49 -2.54
N GLY A 173 0.49 27.40 -3.31
CA GLY A 173 0.90 27.42 -4.71
C GLY A 173 0.74 26.07 -5.40
N VAL A 174 1.26 25.98 -6.62
CA VAL A 174 1.28 24.76 -7.44
C VAL A 174 2.62 24.57 -8.11
N THR A 175 3.04 23.31 -8.26
CA THR A 175 4.21 22.91 -9.04
C THR A 175 3.82 21.97 -10.18
N GLU A 176 4.51 22.07 -11.31
CA GLU A 176 4.45 21.12 -12.42
C GLU A 176 5.27 19.85 -12.17
N THR A 177 6.15 19.90 -11.18
CA THR A 177 7.03 18.80 -10.83
C THR A 177 6.22 17.58 -10.39
N ARG A 178 6.36 16.48 -11.14
CA ARG A 178 5.75 15.20 -10.76
C ARG A 178 6.47 14.63 -9.55
N MET A 179 5.76 14.54 -8.42
CA MET A 179 6.32 14.00 -7.17
C MET A 179 6.39 12.46 -7.15
N TRP A 180 5.53 11.81 -7.94
CA TRP A 180 5.45 10.35 -8.07
C TRP A 180 5.50 9.94 -9.55
N ASP A 181 6.44 9.08 -9.92
CA ASP A 181 6.60 8.58 -11.29
C ASP A 181 7.27 7.20 -11.33
N LEU A 182 6.50 6.17 -11.64
CA LEU A 182 6.97 4.77 -11.74
C LEU A 182 8.02 4.53 -12.84
N GLN A 183 8.24 5.48 -13.75
CA GLN A 183 9.27 5.37 -14.80
C GLN A 183 10.66 5.80 -14.32
N ARG A 184 10.77 6.40 -13.13
CA ARG A 184 12.06 6.80 -12.52
C ARG A 184 12.70 5.65 -11.76
N HIS A 185 14.02 5.73 -11.58
CA HIS A 185 14.75 4.82 -10.68
C HIS A 185 14.23 4.95 -9.22
N GLU A 186 13.92 6.17 -8.80
CA GLU A 186 13.27 6.52 -7.54
C GLU A 186 11.88 7.07 -7.87
N PRO A 187 10.82 6.27 -7.70
CA PRO A 187 9.47 6.69 -8.07
C PRO A 187 9.00 7.93 -7.30
N ALA A 188 9.25 7.97 -5.99
CA ALA A 188 9.09 9.17 -5.20
C ALA A 188 10.30 10.08 -5.38
N LEU A 189 10.05 11.30 -5.88
CA LEU A 189 11.10 12.31 -6.11
C LEU A 189 11.81 12.72 -4.81
N LEU A 190 11.08 12.68 -3.70
CA LEU A 190 11.56 13.07 -2.39
C LEU A 190 11.67 11.82 -1.51
N GLN A 191 12.83 11.65 -0.91
CA GLN A 191 13.14 10.55 0.01
C GLN A 191 13.46 11.12 1.40
N PRO A 192 13.12 10.41 2.49
CA PRO A 192 13.56 10.81 3.84
C PRO A 192 15.07 11.11 3.88
N GLY A 193 15.44 12.25 4.46
CA GLY A 193 16.84 12.73 4.52
C GLY A 193 17.26 13.64 3.35
N TYR A 194 16.48 13.74 2.28
CA TYR A 194 16.73 14.74 1.22
C TYR A 194 16.40 16.16 1.70
N ARG A 195 16.86 17.15 0.94
CA ARG A 195 16.52 18.56 1.15
C ARG A 195 15.73 19.10 -0.04
N VAL A 196 14.84 20.05 0.22
CA VAL A 196 14.03 20.73 -0.77
C VAL A 196 14.27 22.23 -0.68
N ARG A 197 14.49 22.87 -1.82
CA ARG A 197 14.43 24.33 -1.96
C ARG A 197 13.33 24.69 -2.92
N PHE A 198 12.40 25.52 -2.47
CA PHE A 198 11.38 26.06 -3.36
C PHE A 198 11.91 27.27 -4.12
N VAL A 199 11.58 27.37 -5.39
CA VAL A 199 11.97 28.49 -6.25
C VAL A 199 10.70 29.10 -6.81
N ASP A 200 10.56 30.42 -6.73
CA ASP A 200 9.43 31.12 -7.34
C ASP A 200 9.54 31.03 -8.87
N ALA A 201 8.58 30.36 -9.48
CA ALA A 201 8.51 30.16 -10.92
C ALA A 201 7.76 31.30 -11.64
N GLY A 202 7.36 32.35 -10.91
CA GLY A 202 6.59 33.46 -11.45
C GLY A 202 5.12 33.10 -11.67
N PRO A 203 4.37 33.93 -12.43
CA PRO A 203 2.95 33.69 -12.69
C PRO A 203 2.75 32.43 -13.53
N LEU A 204 1.64 31.73 -13.30
CA LEU A 204 1.26 30.57 -14.12
C LEU A 204 1.10 30.96 -15.60
N PRO A 205 1.55 30.10 -16.54
CA PRO A 205 1.14 30.22 -17.93
C PRO A 205 -0.40 30.20 -18.04
N ALA A 206 -0.98 30.93 -19.01
CA ALA A 206 -2.44 31.03 -19.18
C ALA A 206 -3.14 29.69 -19.43
N THR A 207 -2.39 28.63 -19.73
CA THR A 207 -2.88 27.27 -19.87
C THR A 207 -2.98 26.62 -18.49
N ARG A 208 -4.16 26.07 -18.13
CA ARG A 208 -4.34 25.34 -16.87
C ARG A 208 -3.28 24.24 -16.77
N VAL A 209 -2.37 24.42 -15.84
CA VAL A 209 -1.35 23.44 -15.50
C VAL A 209 -2.04 22.23 -14.89
N SER A 210 -2.01 21.11 -15.61
CA SER A 210 -2.40 19.81 -15.09
C SER A 210 -1.15 18.95 -14.96
N VAL A 211 -0.81 18.57 -13.74
CA VAL A 211 0.11 17.44 -13.53
C VAL A 211 -0.58 16.22 -14.14
N ALA A 212 -0.02 15.68 -15.22
CA ALA A 212 -0.60 14.53 -15.90
C ALA A 212 -0.77 13.39 -14.88
N ALA A 213 -1.96 12.79 -14.84
CA ALA A 213 -2.20 11.61 -14.02
C ALA A 213 -1.21 10.50 -14.46
N PRO A 214 -0.74 9.66 -13.52
CA PRO A 214 0.11 8.53 -13.87
C PRO A 214 -0.60 7.68 -14.93
N ALA A 215 0.13 7.35 -16.00
CA ALA A 215 -0.41 6.55 -17.09
C ALA A 215 -0.84 5.17 -16.55
N ARG A 216 -2.08 4.78 -16.84
CA ARG A 216 -2.60 3.44 -16.51
C ARG A 216 -1.73 2.43 -17.27
N GLN A 217 -1.02 1.57 -16.55
CA GLN A 217 -0.23 0.52 -17.19
C GLN A 217 -1.19 -0.41 -17.94
N GLN A 218 -0.94 -0.60 -19.23
CA GLN A 218 -1.66 -1.58 -20.03
C GLN A 218 -1.38 -2.98 -19.47
N ALA A 219 -2.45 -3.76 -19.32
CA ALA A 219 -2.42 -5.10 -18.79
C ALA A 219 -1.73 -6.07 -19.77
N SER A 220 -0.95 -6.99 -19.20
CA SER A 220 -0.38 -8.22 -19.78
C SER A 220 0.33 -8.13 -21.13
N THR A 221 1.60 -8.55 -21.16
CA THR A 221 2.20 -9.07 -22.38
C THR A 221 1.40 -10.28 -22.84
N LEU A 222 0.74 -10.17 -23.99
CA LEU A 222 0.03 -11.27 -24.63
C LEU A 222 1.02 -12.42 -24.92
N THR A 223 0.71 -13.60 -24.38
CA THR A 223 1.36 -14.87 -24.71
C THR A 223 0.42 -15.70 -25.57
N ASP A 224 0.95 -16.75 -26.21
CA ASP A 224 0.13 -17.69 -27.00
C ASP A 224 -0.92 -18.39 -26.13
N ASP A 225 -0.55 -18.75 -24.89
CA ASP A 225 -1.43 -19.31 -23.87
C ASP A 225 -1.93 -18.21 -22.92
N TYR A 226 -3.26 -18.06 -22.75
CA TYR A 226 -3.84 -17.02 -21.90
C TYR A 226 -5.24 -17.38 -21.35
N LEU A 227 -5.67 -16.68 -20.31
CA LEU A 227 -7.07 -16.69 -19.85
C LEU A 227 -7.81 -15.47 -20.41
N ASP A 228 -8.88 -15.70 -21.17
CA ASP A 228 -9.74 -14.64 -21.71
C ASP A 228 -10.85 -14.31 -20.70
N ILE A 229 -10.82 -13.13 -20.10
CA ILE A 229 -11.75 -12.74 -19.04
C ILE A 229 -13.09 -12.36 -19.65
N ILE A 230 -14.11 -13.17 -19.44
CA ILE A 230 -15.48 -12.91 -19.90
C ILE A 230 -16.21 -11.98 -18.93
N ALA A 231 -16.08 -12.24 -17.63
CA ALA A 231 -16.64 -11.41 -16.58
C ALA A 231 -15.67 -11.38 -15.38
N PRO A 232 -15.29 -10.20 -14.87
CA PRO A 232 -14.31 -10.10 -13.78
C PRO A 232 -14.89 -10.34 -12.38
N GLY A 233 -16.21 -10.57 -12.26
CA GLY A 233 -16.91 -10.58 -10.97
C GLY A 233 -17.01 -9.18 -10.36
N LEU A 234 -17.26 -9.10 -9.04
CA LEU A 234 -17.36 -7.81 -8.33
C LEU A 234 -16.01 -7.07 -8.32
N GLN A 235 -14.93 -7.80 -8.04
CA GLN A 235 -13.56 -7.30 -8.14
C GLN A 235 -12.61 -8.49 -8.17
N THR A 236 -11.76 -8.55 -9.19
CA THR A 236 -10.65 -9.51 -9.27
C THR A 236 -9.34 -8.75 -9.43
N LEU A 237 -8.37 -9.05 -8.56
CA LEU A 237 -7.08 -8.36 -8.47
C LEU A 237 -5.92 -9.36 -8.59
N PHE A 238 -4.81 -8.93 -9.17
CA PHE A 238 -3.55 -9.63 -8.94
C PHE A 238 -3.08 -9.41 -7.51
N GLN A 239 -2.72 -10.48 -6.81
CA GLN A 239 -2.12 -10.45 -5.49
C GLN A 239 -1.03 -11.50 -5.36
N ASP A 240 0.17 -11.09 -4.94
CA ASP A 240 1.21 -11.97 -4.40
C ASP A 240 1.33 -11.75 -2.87
N LEU A 241 2.51 -11.96 -2.29
CA LEU A 241 2.75 -11.69 -0.86
C LEU A 241 2.94 -10.21 -0.53
N GLY A 242 2.87 -9.33 -1.53
CA GLY A 242 2.99 -7.88 -1.40
C GLY A 242 4.38 -7.36 -1.75
N ARG A 243 4.57 -6.06 -1.48
CA ARG A 243 5.78 -5.26 -1.71
C ARG A 243 6.32 -4.68 -0.41
N PRO A 244 6.88 -5.51 0.49
CA PRO A 244 7.50 -5.01 1.71
C PRO A 244 8.66 -4.04 1.39
N GLY A 245 8.95 -3.12 2.31
CA GLY A 245 10.04 -2.15 2.16
C GLY A 245 9.72 -0.92 1.32
N GLN A 246 8.46 -0.75 0.90
CA GLN A 246 8.01 0.41 0.11
C GLN A 246 7.25 1.46 0.95
N ALA A 247 7.01 1.22 2.24
CA ALA A 247 6.23 2.14 3.08
C ALA A 247 6.95 3.48 3.29
N GLY A 248 8.29 3.49 3.26
CA GLY A 248 9.11 4.70 3.37
C GLY A 248 8.88 5.75 2.27
N GLN A 249 8.20 5.40 1.18
CA GLN A 249 7.77 6.32 0.11
C GLN A 249 6.24 6.46 0.01
N GLY A 250 5.50 5.97 1.01
CA GLY A 250 4.03 6.05 1.08
C GLY A 250 3.28 4.99 0.26
N VAL A 251 3.94 3.89 -0.12
CA VAL A 251 3.31 2.75 -0.81
C VAL A 251 3.04 1.62 0.18
N SER A 252 1.80 1.13 0.26
CA SER A 252 1.51 0.01 1.14
C SER A 252 2.08 -1.31 0.60
N ALA A 253 2.37 -2.25 1.50
CA ALA A 253 2.81 -3.58 1.09
C ALA A 253 1.76 -4.33 0.27
N SER A 254 0.45 -4.04 0.43
CA SER A 254 -0.63 -4.79 -0.20
C SER A 254 -0.49 -6.31 0.04
N GLY A 255 -0.70 -7.16 -0.97
CA GLY A 255 -0.64 -8.61 -0.82
C GLY A 255 -2.01 -9.27 -0.67
N ALA A 256 -2.07 -10.59 -0.79
CA ALA A 256 -3.29 -11.33 -0.48
C ALA A 256 -3.77 -11.07 0.95
N LEU A 257 -5.08 -10.86 1.13
CA LEU A 257 -5.67 -10.69 2.46
C LEU A 257 -5.70 -12.00 3.25
N ASP A 258 -5.90 -13.13 2.55
CA ASP A 258 -5.73 -14.48 3.08
C ASP A 258 -4.48 -15.09 2.43
N ARG A 259 -3.34 -14.86 3.10
CA ARG A 259 -2.02 -15.35 2.68
C ARG A 259 -1.94 -16.89 2.76
N GLY A 260 -2.76 -17.52 3.61
CA GLY A 260 -2.81 -18.98 3.74
C GLY A 260 -3.41 -19.61 2.49
N ALA A 261 -4.58 -19.11 2.07
CA ALA A 261 -5.25 -19.55 0.85
C ALA A 261 -4.41 -19.29 -0.40
N LEU A 262 -3.78 -18.12 -0.54
CA LEU A 262 -2.87 -17.84 -1.66
C LEU A 262 -1.74 -18.88 -1.74
N ARG A 263 -1.08 -19.16 -0.62
CA ARG A 263 0.01 -20.15 -0.57
C ARG A 263 -0.48 -21.56 -0.90
N ALA A 264 -1.66 -21.93 -0.42
CA ALA A 264 -2.27 -23.22 -0.73
C ALA A 264 -2.59 -23.36 -2.23
N ALA A 265 -3.14 -22.32 -2.87
CA ALA A 265 -3.41 -22.35 -4.31
C ALA A 265 -2.14 -22.58 -5.12
N ASN A 266 -1.07 -21.87 -4.76
CA ASN A 266 0.23 -22.03 -5.42
C ASN A 266 0.83 -23.42 -5.23
N ARG A 267 0.83 -23.97 -4.01
CA ARG A 267 1.29 -25.34 -3.78
C ARG A 267 0.45 -26.37 -4.53
N ALA A 268 -0.86 -26.18 -4.59
CA ALA A 268 -1.76 -27.07 -5.32
C ALA A 268 -1.38 -27.19 -6.80
N VAL A 269 -0.89 -26.11 -7.43
CA VAL A 269 -0.41 -26.14 -8.83
C VAL A 269 1.10 -26.34 -8.98
N GLY A 270 1.85 -26.53 -7.89
CA GLY A 270 3.31 -26.73 -7.88
C GLY A 270 4.15 -25.45 -8.11
N ASN A 271 3.60 -24.29 -7.77
CA ASN A 271 4.30 -23.00 -7.80
C ASN A 271 5.09 -22.74 -6.50
N ASP A 272 5.97 -21.73 -6.53
CA ASP A 272 6.46 -21.12 -5.30
C ASP A 272 5.27 -20.54 -4.51
N PRO A 273 5.15 -20.77 -3.18
CA PRO A 273 3.99 -20.34 -2.41
C PRO A 273 3.68 -18.84 -2.46
N GLY A 274 4.67 -18.00 -2.77
CA GLY A 274 4.50 -16.55 -2.90
C GLY A 274 4.15 -16.05 -4.30
N THR A 275 3.98 -16.94 -5.28
CA THR A 275 3.63 -16.56 -6.66
C THR A 275 2.29 -15.82 -6.72
N ALA A 276 2.15 -14.87 -7.64
CA ALA A 276 0.91 -14.12 -7.77
C ALA A 276 -0.28 -15.00 -8.19
N CYS A 277 -1.41 -14.80 -7.54
CA CYS A 277 -2.71 -15.38 -7.86
C CYS A 277 -3.69 -14.26 -8.26
N LEU A 278 -4.84 -14.65 -8.80
CA LEU A 278 -6.01 -13.76 -8.86
C LEU A 278 -6.78 -13.89 -7.55
N GLU A 279 -6.90 -12.80 -6.79
CA GLU A 279 -7.79 -12.69 -5.64
C GLU A 279 -9.17 -12.21 -6.14
N ILE A 280 -10.20 -13.01 -5.87
CA ILE A 280 -11.57 -12.84 -6.37
C ILE A 280 -12.48 -12.51 -5.19
N LEU A 281 -13.07 -11.32 -5.18
CA LEU A 281 -14.03 -10.89 -4.15
C LEU A 281 -15.46 -11.27 -4.57
N MET A 282 -16.19 -11.99 -3.72
CA MET A 282 -17.60 -12.36 -3.94
C MET A 282 -17.88 -13.22 -5.18
N GLY A 283 -16.85 -13.86 -5.74
CA GLY A 283 -16.98 -14.71 -6.92
C GLY A 283 -17.36 -13.95 -8.19
N GLY A 284 -18.11 -14.60 -9.08
CA GLY A 284 -18.57 -14.01 -10.34
C GLY A 284 -17.52 -13.93 -11.46
N LEU A 285 -16.27 -14.34 -11.18
CA LEU A 285 -15.24 -14.45 -12.22
C LEU A 285 -15.64 -15.54 -13.22
N THR A 286 -15.64 -15.21 -14.51
CA THR A 286 -15.78 -16.16 -15.62
C THR A 286 -14.70 -15.89 -16.66
N PHE A 287 -14.02 -16.95 -17.11
CA PHE A 287 -12.98 -16.87 -18.13
C PHE A 287 -12.95 -18.11 -19.02
N THR A 288 -12.41 -17.97 -20.23
CA THR A 288 -12.12 -19.09 -21.13
C THR A 288 -10.61 -19.30 -21.21
N CYS A 289 -10.15 -20.55 -21.12
CA CYS A 289 -8.75 -20.91 -21.26
C CYS A 289 -8.38 -21.02 -22.75
N GLN A 290 -7.28 -20.40 -23.15
CA GLN A 290 -6.60 -20.59 -24.43
C GLN A 290 -5.22 -21.16 -24.11
N GLY A 291 -4.90 -22.34 -24.66
CA GLY A 291 -3.77 -23.15 -24.22
C GLY A 291 -4.16 -24.27 -23.26
N GLN A 292 -3.15 -24.94 -22.69
CA GLN A 292 -3.32 -26.04 -21.73
C GLN A 292 -2.60 -25.71 -20.42
N THR A 293 -3.29 -25.86 -19.29
CA THR A 293 -2.68 -25.56 -17.99
C THR A 293 -3.32 -26.35 -16.83
N VAL A 294 -2.71 -26.23 -15.65
CA VAL A 294 -3.25 -26.73 -14.38
C VAL A 294 -3.52 -25.53 -13.49
N VAL A 295 -4.70 -25.48 -12.90
CA VAL A 295 -5.13 -24.41 -12.00
C VAL A 295 -5.62 -24.97 -10.67
N ALA A 296 -5.74 -24.12 -9.66
CA ALA A 296 -6.39 -24.46 -8.39
C ALA A 296 -7.12 -23.24 -7.83
N MET A 297 -8.24 -23.50 -7.15
CA MET A 297 -9.04 -22.49 -6.44
C MET A 297 -9.02 -22.76 -4.94
N THR A 298 -8.73 -21.75 -4.12
CA THR A 298 -8.74 -21.83 -2.64
C THR A 298 -9.44 -20.62 -2.03
N GLY A 299 -9.53 -20.56 -0.69
CA GLY A 299 -10.13 -19.44 0.05
C GLY A 299 -11.60 -19.69 0.38
N ALA A 300 -12.46 -18.72 0.09
CA ALA A 300 -13.89 -18.79 0.35
C ALA A 300 -14.53 -20.03 -0.29
N GLN A 301 -15.53 -20.59 0.40
CA GLN A 301 -16.30 -21.73 -0.09
C GLN A 301 -17.20 -21.26 -1.23
N VAL A 302 -16.81 -21.58 -2.46
CA VAL A 302 -17.46 -21.12 -3.69
C VAL A 302 -17.62 -22.29 -4.67
N PRO A 303 -18.78 -22.44 -5.34
CA PRO A 303 -18.91 -23.42 -6.40
C PRO A 303 -18.08 -22.97 -7.62
N VAL A 304 -17.29 -23.91 -8.15
CA VAL A 304 -16.55 -23.74 -9.42
C VAL A 304 -17.13 -24.71 -10.42
N GLU A 305 -17.52 -24.21 -11.58
CA GLU A 305 -17.99 -25.03 -12.70
C GLU A 305 -17.05 -24.83 -13.89
N VAL A 306 -16.72 -25.93 -14.57
CA VAL A 306 -15.98 -25.91 -15.84
C VAL A 306 -16.88 -26.49 -16.91
N MET A 307 -17.14 -25.71 -17.95
CA MET A 307 -17.77 -26.18 -19.19
C MET A 307 -16.67 -26.42 -20.20
N THR A 308 -16.44 -27.68 -20.54
CA THR A 308 -15.38 -28.06 -21.48
C THR A 308 -15.73 -27.67 -22.91
N ALA A 309 -14.73 -27.60 -23.78
CA ALA A 309 -14.95 -27.27 -25.20
C ALA A 309 -15.91 -28.24 -25.93
N ASP A 310 -15.98 -29.51 -25.49
CA ASP A 310 -16.92 -30.52 -26.00
C ASP A 310 -18.29 -30.52 -25.30
N GLY A 311 -18.52 -29.58 -24.38
CA GLY A 311 -19.82 -29.33 -23.74
C GLY A 311 -20.08 -30.12 -22.46
N GLN A 312 -19.09 -30.81 -21.90
CA GLN A 312 -19.22 -31.47 -20.59
C GLN A 312 -19.17 -30.45 -19.46
N ARG A 313 -19.87 -30.74 -18.36
CA ARG A 313 -19.86 -29.92 -17.14
C ARG A 313 -19.14 -30.64 -16.02
N LEU A 314 -18.06 -30.03 -15.54
CA LEU A 314 -17.26 -30.53 -14.42
C LEU A 314 -17.39 -29.59 -13.22
N ARG A 315 -17.23 -30.16 -12.02
CA ARG A 315 -17.25 -29.43 -10.75
C ARG A 315 -16.00 -29.76 -9.95
N PRO A 316 -14.85 -29.15 -10.28
CA PRO A 316 -13.61 -29.41 -9.58
C PRO A 316 -13.74 -29.00 -8.10
N PRO A 317 -13.14 -29.77 -7.16
CA PRO A 317 -13.12 -29.38 -5.76
C PRO A 317 -12.18 -28.20 -5.54
N LEU A 318 -12.46 -27.41 -4.50
CA LEU A 318 -11.51 -26.42 -3.99
C LEU A 318 -10.30 -27.12 -3.36
N TYR A 319 -9.18 -26.41 -3.26
CA TYR A 319 -7.93 -26.89 -2.66
C TYR A 319 -7.30 -28.12 -3.36
N ALA A 320 -7.74 -28.42 -4.58
CA ALA A 320 -7.10 -29.43 -5.43
C ALA A 320 -6.81 -28.85 -6.82
N PRO A 321 -5.77 -29.35 -7.50
CA PRO A 321 -5.50 -28.98 -8.88
C PRO A 321 -6.52 -29.60 -9.83
N PHE A 322 -6.87 -28.86 -10.88
CA PHE A 322 -7.61 -29.37 -12.02
C PHE A 322 -7.03 -28.82 -13.33
N SER A 323 -7.15 -29.60 -14.41
CA SER A 323 -6.62 -29.24 -15.73
C SER A 323 -7.64 -28.43 -16.52
N LEU A 324 -7.14 -27.49 -17.32
CA LEU A 324 -7.90 -26.79 -18.34
C LEU A 324 -7.25 -27.01 -19.71
N GLN A 325 -8.10 -27.14 -20.71
CA GLN A 325 -7.75 -27.20 -22.12
C GLN A 325 -8.23 -25.96 -22.86
N THR A 326 -7.78 -25.82 -24.09
CA THR A 326 -8.21 -24.72 -24.97
C THR A 326 -9.71 -24.80 -25.21
N GLY A 327 -10.41 -23.70 -24.97
CA GLY A 327 -11.85 -23.60 -25.11
C GLY A 327 -12.64 -23.91 -23.83
N ASP A 328 -12.01 -24.46 -22.79
CA ASP A 328 -12.69 -24.68 -21.51
C ASP A 328 -13.07 -23.34 -20.87
N GLN A 329 -14.31 -23.21 -20.44
CA GLN A 329 -14.81 -22.05 -19.72
C GLN A 329 -14.97 -22.37 -18.24
N VAL A 330 -14.44 -21.52 -17.38
CA VAL A 330 -14.56 -21.63 -15.91
C VAL A 330 -15.45 -20.51 -15.40
N SER A 331 -16.40 -20.85 -14.54
CA SER A 331 -17.27 -19.91 -13.83
C SER A 331 -17.18 -20.13 -12.32
N VAL A 332 -16.98 -19.04 -11.59
CA VAL A 332 -16.94 -18.99 -10.13
C VAL A 332 -18.27 -18.41 -9.64
N GLY A 333 -19.06 -19.18 -8.91
CA GLY A 333 -20.35 -18.73 -8.38
C GLY A 333 -20.22 -17.82 -7.15
N SER A 334 -21.31 -17.63 -6.42
CA SER A 334 -21.31 -16.84 -5.18
C SER A 334 -20.80 -17.67 -3.99
N PRO A 335 -19.99 -17.11 -3.07
CA PRO A 335 -19.51 -17.85 -1.93
C PRO A 335 -20.61 -18.11 -0.88
N THR A 336 -20.57 -19.28 -0.24
CA THR A 336 -21.44 -19.66 0.88
C THR A 336 -20.80 -19.39 2.25
N ALA A 337 -19.47 -19.29 2.30
CA ALA A 337 -18.70 -18.95 3.49
C ALA A 337 -17.38 -18.28 3.09
N GLY A 338 -16.93 -17.27 3.85
CA GLY A 338 -15.80 -16.42 3.49
C GLY A 338 -16.09 -15.45 2.35
N LEU A 339 -15.14 -14.55 2.06
CA LEU A 339 -15.34 -13.48 1.07
C LEU A 339 -14.44 -13.55 -0.18
N ARG A 340 -13.24 -14.11 -0.05
CA ARG A 340 -12.19 -14.06 -1.07
C ARG A 340 -11.70 -15.43 -1.47
N SER A 341 -11.60 -15.67 -2.76
CA SER A 341 -11.03 -16.89 -3.33
C SER A 341 -9.77 -16.57 -4.14
N TYR A 342 -8.87 -17.55 -4.29
CA TYR A 342 -7.60 -17.38 -5.00
C TYR A 342 -7.47 -18.41 -6.12
N LEU A 343 -7.32 -17.92 -7.35
CA LEU A 343 -7.00 -18.72 -8.51
C LEU A 343 -5.49 -18.67 -8.79
N ALA A 344 -4.84 -19.82 -8.68
CA ALA A 344 -3.46 -20.01 -9.12
C ALA A 344 -3.43 -20.73 -10.47
N VAL A 345 -2.47 -20.36 -11.32
CA VAL A 345 -2.16 -21.05 -12.58
C VAL A 345 -0.74 -21.61 -12.47
N ARG A 346 -0.53 -22.87 -12.86
CA ARG A 346 0.80 -23.49 -12.87
C ARG A 346 1.78 -22.65 -13.70
N GLY A 347 2.96 -22.38 -13.15
CA GLY A 347 3.95 -21.50 -13.76
C GLY A 347 3.74 -20.01 -13.45
N GLY A 348 2.55 -19.61 -13.00
CA GLY A 348 2.18 -18.24 -12.69
C GLY A 348 1.86 -17.41 -13.94
N PHE A 349 1.34 -16.21 -13.71
CA PHE A 349 0.96 -15.27 -14.76
C PHE A 349 2.17 -14.54 -15.36
N VAL A 350 2.06 -14.13 -16.62
CA VAL A 350 3.04 -13.27 -17.31
C VAL A 350 2.58 -11.83 -17.19
N GLN A 351 2.91 -11.23 -16.05
CA GLN A 351 2.63 -9.83 -15.75
C GLN A 351 3.90 -9.18 -15.19
N ALA A 352 4.16 -7.93 -15.56
CA ALA A 352 5.31 -7.18 -15.05
C ALA A 352 5.05 -6.70 -13.60
N PRO A 353 5.95 -6.95 -12.65
CA PRO A 353 5.82 -6.45 -11.29
C PRO A 353 6.01 -4.93 -11.24
N VAL A 354 5.27 -4.28 -10.34
CA VAL A 354 5.44 -2.87 -9.99
C VAL A 354 6.03 -2.80 -8.59
N LEU A 355 7.22 -2.21 -8.50
CA LEU A 355 8.01 -2.15 -7.27
C LEU A 355 8.24 -3.55 -6.68
N GLY A 356 8.64 -4.49 -7.54
CA GLY A 356 8.97 -5.86 -7.14
C GLY A 356 7.79 -6.79 -6.85
N SER A 357 6.54 -6.35 -7.03
CA SER A 357 5.34 -7.14 -6.72
C SER A 357 4.24 -6.98 -7.77
N LEU A 358 3.43 -8.02 -7.93
CA LEU A 358 2.21 -8.05 -8.74
C LEU A 358 0.95 -7.69 -7.95
N SER A 359 1.05 -7.40 -6.66
CA SER A 359 -0.11 -7.02 -5.87
C SER A 359 -0.75 -5.72 -6.31
N THR A 360 -2.06 -5.63 -6.20
CA THR A 360 -2.78 -4.36 -6.43
C THR A 360 -2.98 -3.63 -5.11
N ASP A 361 -2.45 -2.41 -5.00
CA ASP A 361 -2.79 -1.43 -3.97
C ASP A 361 -3.99 -0.62 -4.44
N THR A 362 -5.16 -0.87 -3.86
CA THR A 362 -6.41 -0.21 -4.25
C THR A 362 -6.51 1.23 -3.78
N LEU A 363 -5.80 1.59 -2.70
CA LEU A 363 -5.82 2.94 -2.16
C LEU A 363 -4.86 3.84 -2.95
N ALA A 364 -3.64 3.36 -3.15
CA ALA A 364 -2.58 4.09 -3.85
C ALA A 364 -2.63 3.95 -5.37
N GLN A 365 -3.43 3.01 -5.89
CA GLN A 365 -3.50 2.64 -7.31
C GLN A 365 -2.13 2.22 -7.87
N VAL A 366 -1.39 1.41 -7.10
CA VAL A 366 -0.07 0.89 -7.46
C VAL A 366 -0.16 -0.60 -7.74
N GLY A 367 0.43 -1.05 -8.85
CA GLY A 367 0.34 -2.44 -9.32
C GLY A 367 -0.60 -2.60 -10.51
N PRO A 368 -0.81 -3.85 -10.95
CA PRO A 368 -1.78 -4.14 -12.00
C PRO A 368 -3.18 -3.61 -11.64
N PRO A 369 -3.97 -3.11 -12.61
CA PRO A 369 -5.34 -2.69 -12.34
C PRO A 369 -6.24 -3.89 -12.01
N ALA A 370 -7.41 -3.61 -11.44
CA ALA A 370 -8.47 -4.59 -11.35
C ALA A 370 -8.88 -5.08 -12.75
N LEU A 371 -9.18 -6.37 -12.87
CA LEU A 371 -9.54 -6.98 -14.15
C LEU A 371 -10.83 -6.41 -14.72
N ALA A 372 -10.88 -6.34 -16.04
CA ALA A 372 -12.05 -5.99 -16.83
C ALA A 372 -12.44 -7.13 -17.78
N ALA A 373 -13.69 -7.13 -18.23
CA ALA A 373 -14.11 -8.02 -19.31
C ALA A 373 -13.31 -7.70 -20.60
N GLY A 374 -12.84 -8.73 -21.27
CA GLY A 374 -11.96 -8.66 -22.44
C GLY A 374 -10.47 -8.62 -22.12
N ASP A 375 -10.07 -8.56 -20.85
CA ASP A 375 -8.67 -8.72 -20.47
C ASP A 375 -8.16 -10.13 -20.84
N ARG A 376 -6.92 -10.23 -21.30
CA ARG A 376 -6.30 -11.50 -21.69
C ARG A 376 -5.05 -11.76 -20.87
N LEU A 377 -5.15 -12.65 -19.88
CA LEU A 377 -4.09 -12.88 -18.92
C LEU A 377 -3.16 -13.99 -19.38
N GLY A 378 -2.00 -13.62 -19.91
CA GLY A 378 -0.95 -14.57 -20.26
C GLY A 378 -0.45 -15.36 -19.05
N PHE A 379 -0.11 -16.63 -19.25
CA PHE A 379 0.50 -17.46 -18.21
C PHE A 379 1.69 -18.25 -18.74
N LYS A 380 2.59 -18.65 -17.85
CA LYS A 380 3.82 -19.36 -18.24
C LYS A 380 3.53 -20.83 -18.48
N HIS A 381 3.84 -21.30 -19.69
CA HIS A 381 3.92 -22.73 -19.92
C HIS A 381 5.09 -23.32 -19.10
N ARG A 382 4.79 -24.28 -18.21
CA ARG A 382 5.81 -24.90 -17.36
C ARG A 382 5.81 -26.42 -17.49
N THR A 383 6.80 -26.93 -18.22
CA THR A 383 7.14 -28.35 -18.28
C THR A 383 8.04 -28.72 -17.08
N GLY A 384 7.67 -29.72 -16.29
CA GLY A 384 8.41 -30.11 -15.07
C GLY A 384 8.23 -29.12 -13.91
N GLY A 385 9.12 -29.17 -12.92
CA GLY A 385 9.04 -28.37 -11.68
C GLY A 385 8.47 -29.15 -10.49
N PRO A 386 8.22 -28.47 -9.34
CA PRO A 386 7.66 -29.12 -8.16
C PRO A 386 6.36 -29.86 -8.46
N ALA A 387 6.14 -30.94 -7.72
CA ALA A 387 4.92 -31.70 -7.76
C ALA A 387 3.73 -30.84 -7.34
N VAL A 388 2.56 -31.16 -7.89
CA VAL A 388 1.28 -30.60 -7.43
C VAL A 388 0.94 -31.16 -6.06
N SER A 389 0.25 -30.38 -5.23
CA SER A 389 -0.31 -30.83 -3.96
C SER A 389 -1.80 -31.16 -4.14
N THR A 390 -2.22 -32.38 -3.79
CA THR A 390 -3.63 -32.82 -3.86
C THR A 390 -4.27 -32.92 -2.48
N VAL A 391 -3.58 -32.43 -1.45
CA VAL A 391 -3.95 -32.58 -0.03
C VAL A 391 -4.01 -31.24 0.69
N GLU A 392 -4.01 -30.12 -0.04
CA GLU A 392 -4.20 -28.80 0.57
C GLU A 392 -5.57 -28.73 1.24
N GLN A 393 -5.64 -27.95 2.32
CA GLN A 393 -6.85 -27.70 3.09
C GLN A 393 -6.89 -26.24 3.53
N PRO A 394 -8.08 -25.67 3.81
CA PRO A 394 -8.17 -24.35 4.42
C PRO A 394 -7.50 -24.36 5.81
N ALA A 395 -6.91 -23.23 6.21
CA ALA A 395 -6.24 -23.11 7.50
C ALA A 395 -7.24 -23.08 8.68
N PHE A 396 -8.48 -22.73 8.41
CA PHE A 396 -9.59 -22.66 9.37
C PHE A 396 -10.92 -22.78 8.61
N ASP A 397 -11.99 -23.12 9.32
CA ASP A 397 -13.33 -23.14 8.74
C ASP A 397 -13.76 -21.73 8.35
N MET A 398 -14.11 -21.55 7.08
CA MET A 398 -14.51 -20.23 6.57
C MET A 398 -15.80 -19.76 7.28
N PRO A 399 -15.84 -18.51 7.77
CA PRO A 399 -16.99 -18.01 8.52
C PRO A 399 -18.17 -17.75 7.59
N ARG A 400 -19.37 -18.05 8.08
CA ARG A 400 -20.63 -17.67 7.44
C ARG A 400 -21.19 -16.38 8.01
N SER A 401 -22.09 -15.74 7.28
CA SER A 401 -22.71 -14.46 7.67
C SER A 401 -23.55 -14.53 8.95
N ASP A 402 -24.01 -15.72 9.34
CA ASP A 402 -24.80 -15.97 10.55
C ASP A 402 -23.94 -16.30 11.78
N GLN A 403 -22.61 -16.35 11.62
CA GLN A 403 -21.68 -16.73 12.68
C GLN A 403 -20.96 -15.51 13.26
N VAL A 404 -20.72 -15.57 14.58
CA VAL A 404 -19.83 -14.63 15.26
C VAL A 404 -18.43 -15.24 15.27
N ILE A 405 -17.44 -14.47 14.82
CA ILE A 405 -16.03 -14.84 14.91
C ILE A 405 -15.37 -14.11 16.08
N THR A 406 -14.43 -14.77 16.75
CA THR A 406 -13.60 -14.16 17.79
C THR A 406 -12.27 -13.75 17.17
N LEU A 407 -11.87 -12.49 17.37
CA LEU A 407 -10.58 -11.96 16.95
C LEU A 407 -9.73 -11.67 18.17
N ASP A 408 -8.51 -12.22 18.19
CA ASP A 408 -7.51 -11.84 19.18
C ASP A 408 -6.95 -10.45 18.84
N VAL A 409 -6.90 -9.57 19.83
CA VAL A 409 -6.43 -8.18 19.67
C VAL A 409 -5.17 -7.98 20.49
N VAL A 410 -4.09 -7.57 19.82
CA VAL A 410 -2.92 -7.01 20.49
C VAL A 410 -3.22 -5.55 20.81
N MET A 411 -3.35 -5.22 22.09
CA MET A 411 -3.63 -3.85 22.52
C MET A 411 -2.44 -2.95 22.24
N GLY A 412 -2.62 -1.96 21.36
CA GLY A 412 -1.64 -0.91 21.09
C GLY A 412 -1.91 -0.18 19.77
N PRO A 413 -1.04 0.78 19.37
CA PRO A 413 0.03 1.36 20.18
C PRO A 413 -0.46 2.43 21.16
N ARG A 414 -1.74 2.83 21.09
CA ARG A 414 -2.33 3.92 21.88
C ARG A 414 -3.43 3.48 22.82
N SER A 415 -3.33 2.27 23.36
CA SER A 415 -4.26 1.80 24.39
C SER A 415 -4.26 2.72 25.62
N ASP A 416 -3.15 3.42 25.87
CA ASP A 416 -3.01 4.43 26.92
C ASP A 416 -3.89 5.68 26.71
N TRP A 417 -4.49 5.88 25.53
CA TRP A 417 -5.45 6.97 25.28
C TRP A 417 -6.88 6.62 25.71
N PHE A 418 -7.15 5.36 26.01
CA PHE A 418 -8.47 4.86 26.35
C PHE A 418 -8.52 4.47 27.82
N THR A 419 -9.67 4.71 28.47
CA THR A 419 -9.90 4.23 29.83
C THR A 419 -9.93 2.69 29.87
N ALA A 420 -9.70 2.11 31.04
CA ALA A 420 -9.76 0.66 31.21
C ALA A 420 -11.14 0.10 30.84
N GLU A 421 -12.21 0.84 31.15
CA GLU A 421 -13.59 0.47 30.83
C GLU A 421 -13.82 0.46 29.31
N ALA A 422 -13.28 1.44 28.57
CA ALA A 422 -13.39 1.46 27.11
C ALA A 422 -12.65 0.28 26.47
N GLN A 423 -11.48 -0.09 26.99
CA GLN A 423 -10.73 -1.25 26.53
C GLN A 423 -11.46 -2.57 26.83
N GLN A 424 -12.09 -2.69 28.00
CA GLN A 424 -12.92 -3.85 28.34
C GLN A 424 -14.18 -3.94 27.45
N LEU A 425 -14.83 -2.79 27.23
CA LEU A 425 -16.03 -2.70 26.40
C LEU A 425 -15.76 -3.13 24.96
N LEU A 426 -14.57 -2.83 24.41
CA LEU A 426 -14.15 -3.31 23.09
C LEU A 426 -14.25 -4.84 22.98
N ALA A 427 -13.80 -5.56 24.02
CA ALA A 427 -13.71 -7.02 24.03
C ALA A 427 -15.00 -7.73 24.47
N GLN A 428 -15.89 -7.06 25.20
CA GLN A 428 -17.11 -7.68 25.75
C GLN A 428 -18.32 -7.62 24.81
N GLN A 429 -18.32 -6.72 23.84
CA GLN A 429 -19.44 -6.54 22.92
C GLN A 429 -19.20 -7.26 21.58
N THR A 430 -20.30 -7.65 20.93
CA THR A 430 -20.27 -8.14 19.55
C THR A 430 -20.31 -6.96 18.59
N TRP A 431 -19.42 -6.98 17.60
CA TRP A 431 -19.35 -5.98 16.54
C TRP A 431 -19.95 -6.51 15.24
N LEU A 432 -20.74 -5.69 14.55
CA LEU A 432 -21.28 -6.01 13.23
C LEU A 432 -20.42 -5.34 12.16
N VAL A 433 -19.83 -6.16 11.27
CA VAL A 433 -19.13 -5.66 10.08
C VAL A 433 -20.14 -5.00 9.15
N THR A 434 -19.88 -3.74 8.80
CA THR A 434 -20.77 -2.99 7.90
C THR A 434 -20.37 -3.18 6.43
N PRO A 435 -21.26 -2.86 5.47
CA PRO A 435 -20.91 -2.82 4.05
C PRO A 435 -19.82 -1.78 3.68
N GLN A 436 -19.42 -0.90 4.61
CA GLN A 436 -18.32 0.05 4.42
C GLN A 436 -16.95 -0.58 4.73
N SER A 437 -16.79 -1.86 4.43
CA SER A 437 -15.55 -2.62 4.60
C SER A 437 -14.93 -2.96 3.25
N ASN A 438 -13.61 -2.91 3.18
CA ASN A 438 -12.86 -3.24 1.97
C ASN A 438 -11.43 -3.70 2.33
N ARG A 439 -10.48 -3.61 1.38
CA ARG A 439 -9.08 -4.00 1.62
C ARG A 439 -8.31 -3.05 2.55
N ILE A 440 -8.82 -1.83 2.76
CA ILE A 440 -8.20 -0.80 3.60
C ILE A 440 -8.56 -1.01 5.08
N GLY A 441 -9.79 -1.43 5.36
CA GLY A 441 -10.28 -1.63 6.73
C GLY A 441 -11.65 -2.30 6.79
N ILE A 442 -12.00 -2.73 8.02
CA ILE A 442 -13.26 -3.38 8.39
C ILE A 442 -14.02 -2.47 9.34
#